data_AF-A0A1G6YR28-F1
#
_entry.id   AF-A0A1G6YR28-F1
#
_cell.length_a   1.000
_cell.length_b   1.000
_cell.length_c   1.000
_cell.angle_alpha   90.00
_cell.angle_beta   90.00
_cell.angle_gamma   90.00
#
_symmetry.space_group_name_H-M   'P 1'
#
loop_
_entity.id
_entity.type
_entity.pdbx_description
1 polymer ?
#
loop_
_entity_poly.entity_id
_entity_poly.type
_entity_poly.pdbx_seq_one_letter_code
_entity_poly.pdbx_strand_id
1 'polypeptide(L)'
;MVRINFSRFGFEEFFNCPFDRLEEEISRYSIHIKLQNSPQTPEERESYRNEIDRLTVLKYISQLRKGKLTKEDFSLKVALI
;
A
#
# COMPACT_ATOMS: atom_id res chain seq x y z
N MET A 1 -14.97 5.56 7.30
CA MET A 1 -13.95 4.95 6.43
C MET A 1 -13.02 4.14 7.33
N VAL A 2 -12.87 2.84 7.09
CA VAL A 2 -11.98 1.99 7.90
C VAL A 2 -10.54 2.32 7.52
N ARG A 3 -9.67 2.56 8.51
CA ARG A 3 -8.24 2.80 8.26
C ARG A 3 -7.57 1.48 7.85
N ILE A 4 -6.65 1.55 6.90
CA ILE A 4 -5.84 0.38 6.54
C ILE A 4 -4.77 0.20 7.62
N ASN A 5 -4.75 -0.96 8.25
CA ASN A 5 -3.68 -1.32 9.18
C ASN A 5 -2.41 -1.60 8.39
N PHE A 6 -1.32 -0.92 8.74
CA PHE A 6 -0.03 -1.11 8.08
C PHE A 6 1.09 -1.11 9.11
N SER A 7 2.06 -1.99 8.90
CA SER A 7 3.19 -2.10 9.82
C SER A 7 3.99 -0.80 9.85
N ARG A 8 4.29 -0.31 11.06
CA ARG A 8 5.20 0.84 11.25
C ARG A 8 6.57 0.58 10.62
N PHE A 9 7.12 -0.63 10.80
CA PHE A 9 8.39 -1.02 10.19
C PHE A 9 8.33 -0.96 8.66
N GLY A 10 7.27 -1.49 8.06
CA GLY A 10 7.06 -1.43 6.62
C GLY A 10 6.95 0.02 6.12
N PHE A 11 6.27 0.89 6.87
CA PHE A 11 6.20 2.31 6.52
C PHE A 11 7.60 2.95 6.51
N GLU A 12 8.39 2.73 7.55
CA GLU A 12 9.75 3.29 7.65
C GLU A 12 10.66 2.78 6.53
N GLU A 13 10.55 1.50 6.15
CA GLU A 13 11.29 0.92 5.03
C GLU A 13 10.97 1.67 3.72
N PHE A 14 9.69 1.80 3.36
CA PHE A 14 9.27 2.42 2.09
C PHE A 14 9.35 3.95 2.09
N PHE A 15 9.26 4.57 3.25
CA PHE A 15 9.43 6.02 3.38
C PHE A 15 10.88 6.43 3.16
N ASN A 16 11.84 5.64 3.69
CA ASN A 16 13.27 5.94 3.62
C ASN A 16 14.01 5.31 2.44
N CYS A 17 13.40 4.35 1.72
CA CYS A 17 14.04 3.74 0.56
C CYS A 17 14.21 4.73 -0.62
N PRO A 18 15.09 4.42 -1.60
CA PRO A 18 15.16 5.18 -2.85
C PRO A 18 13.81 5.29 -3.53
N PHE A 19 13.51 6.46 -4.11
CA PHE A 19 12.18 6.72 -4.67
C PHE A 19 11.84 5.77 -5.82
N ASP A 20 12.81 5.46 -6.69
CA ASP A 20 12.63 4.52 -7.80
C ASP A 20 12.25 3.11 -7.32
N ARG A 21 12.82 2.67 -6.20
CA ARG A 21 12.49 1.36 -5.60
C ARG A 21 11.04 1.32 -5.11
N LEU A 22 10.54 2.40 -4.53
CA LEU A 22 9.14 2.50 -4.11
C LEU A 22 8.20 2.41 -5.31
N GLU A 23 8.48 3.13 -6.40
CA GLU A 23 7.65 3.11 -7.60
C GLU A 23 7.72 1.75 -8.33
N GLU A 24 8.89 1.10 -8.33
CA GLU A 24 9.04 -0.27 -8.85
C GLU A 24 8.14 -1.25 -8.08
N GLU A 25 8.15 -1.18 -6.74
CA GLU A 25 7.31 -2.04 -5.89
C GLU A 25 5.82 -1.77 -6.13
N ILE A 26 5.40 -0.50 -6.22
CA ILE A 26 4.02 -0.13 -6.58
C ILE A 26 3.64 -0.73 -7.94
N SER A 27 4.55 -0.70 -8.92
CA SER A 27 4.32 -1.24 -10.25
C SER A 27 4.21 -2.76 -10.22
N ARG A 28 5.10 -3.44 -9.48
CA ARG A 28 5.09 -4.90 -9.29
C ARG A 28 3.78 -5.38 -8.67
N TYR A 29 3.34 -4.78 -7.57
CA TYR A 29 2.06 -5.11 -6.94
C TYR A 29 0.87 -4.81 -7.86
N SER A 30 0.90 -3.69 -8.59
CA SER A 30 -0.17 -3.35 -9.54
C SER A 30 -0.29 -4.36 -10.68
N ILE A 31 0.84 -4.86 -11.20
CA ILE A 31 0.87 -5.90 -12.22
C ILE A 31 0.38 -7.22 -11.64
N HIS A 32 0.86 -7.60 -10.45
CA HIS A 32 0.47 -8.85 -9.79
C HIS A 32 -1.05 -8.94 -9.58
N ILE A 33 -1.65 -7.88 -9.02
CA ILE A 33 -3.11 -7.78 -8.81
C ILE A 33 -3.88 -7.88 -10.13
N LYS A 34 -3.37 -7.30 -11.22
CA LYS A 34 -4.00 -7.39 -12.55
C LYS A 34 -3.91 -8.78 -13.18
N LEU A 35 -2.86 -9.53 -12.85
CA LEU A 35 -2.62 -10.87 -13.39
C LEU A 35 -3.30 -11.97 -12.56
N GLN A 36 -3.70 -11.68 -11.32
CA GLN A 36 -4.47 -12.63 -10.53
C GLN A 36 -5.86 -12.84 -11.16
N ASN A 37 -6.24 -14.12 -11.29
CA ASN A 37 -7.61 -14.50 -11.63
C ASN A 37 -8.58 -14.05 -10.52
N SER A 38 -9.85 -13.86 -10.87
CA SER A 38 -10.88 -13.50 -9.90
C SER A 38 -10.86 -14.46 -8.70
N PRO A 39 -10.63 -13.97 -7.46
CA PRO A 39 -10.46 -14.82 -6.29
C PRO A 39 -11.73 -15.63 -6.02
N GLN A 40 -11.60 -16.96 -5.99
CA GLN A 40 -12.71 -17.90 -5.96
C GLN A 40 -13.06 -18.32 -4.53
N THR A 41 -12.06 -18.49 -3.66
CA THR A 41 -12.27 -18.87 -2.26
C THR A 41 -12.31 -17.65 -1.32
N PRO A 42 -12.90 -17.77 -0.12
CA PRO A 42 -12.84 -16.72 0.90
C PRO A 42 -11.40 -16.34 1.30
N GLU A 43 -10.50 -17.31 1.37
CA GLU A 43 -9.08 -17.10 1.72
C GLU A 43 -8.34 -16.31 0.62
N GLU A 44 -8.59 -16.66 -0.65
CA GLU A 44 -8.05 -15.91 -1.80
C GLU A 44 -8.58 -14.47 -1.81
N ARG A 45 -9.85 -14.25 -1.46
CA ARG A 45 -10.43 -12.90 -1.36
C ARG A 45 -9.81 -12.07 -0.25
N GLU A 46 -9.47 -12.70 0.87
CA GLU A 46 -8.77 -12.03 1.97
C GLU A 46 -7.33 -11.69 1.59
N SER A 47 -6.59 -12.64 1.01
CA SER A 47 -5.25 -12.40 0.48
C SER A 47 -5.25 -11.26 -0.55
N TYR A 48 -6.19 -11.30 -1.49
CA TYR A 48 -6.34 -10.27 -2.52
C TYR A 48 -6.63 -8.89 -1.92
N ARG A 49 -7.50 -8.82 -0.90
CA ARG A 49 -7.76 -7.57 -0.17
C ARG A 49 -6.51 -7.04 0.52
N ASN A 50 -5.75 -7.91 1.19
CA ASN A 50 -4.51 -7.53 1.86
C ASN A 50 -3.48 -6.97 0.86
N GLU A 51 -3.39 -7.55 -0.35
CA GLU A 51 -2.53 -7.03 -1.41
C GLU A 51 -2.98 -5.66 -1.94
N ILE A 52 -4.30 -5.48 -2.15
CA ILE A 52 -4.87 -4.17 -2.52
C ILE A 52 -4.56 -3.12 -1.46
N ASP A 53 -4.78 -3.45 -0.19
CA ASP A 53 -4.55 -2.57 0.94
C ASP A 53 -3.07 -2.18 1.02
N ARG A 54 -2.16 -3.15 0.86
CA ARG A 54 -0.72 -2.90 0.79
C ARG A 54 -0.36 -1.97 -0.36
N LEU A 55 -0.82 -2.24 -1.58
CA LEU A 55 -0.60 -1.39 -2.75
C LEU A 55 -1.12 0.04 -2.51
N THR A 56 -2.28 0.16 -1.89
CA THR A 56 -2.91 1.44 -1.58
C THR A 56 -2.06 2.25 -0.60
N VAL A 57 -1.54 1.62 0.45
CA VAL A 57 -0.63 2.28 1.39
C VAL A 57 0.66 2.71 0.72
N LEU A 58 1.28 1.87 -0.13
CA LEU A 58 2.50 2.26 -0.86
C LEU A 58 2.26 3.50 -1.74
N LYS A 59 1.10 3.60 -2.41
CA LYS A 59 0.71 4.79 -3.17
C LYS A 59 0.56 6.01 -2.27
N TYR A 60 -0.02 5.88 -1.08
CA TYR A 60 -0.09 6.98 -0.12
C TYR A 60 1.29 7.41 0.40
N ILE A 61 2.20 6.47 0.63
CA ILE A 61 3.59 6.78 0.97
C ILE A 61 4.26 7.56 -0.17
N SER A 62 4.09 7.13 -1.42
CA SER A 62 4.60 7.84 -2.60
C SER A 62 4.03 9.26 -2.70
N GLN A 63 2.72 9.44 -2.50
CA GLN A 63 2.07 10.76 -2.48
C GLN A 63 2.57 11.65 -1.34
N LEU A 64 2.78 11.08 -0.15
CA LEU A 64 3.33 11.79 1.01
C LEU A 64 4.75 12.29 0.72
N ARG A 65 5.62 11.44 0.16
CA ARG A 65 6.99 11.80 -0.23
C ARG A 65 7.03 12.86 -1.35
N LYS A 66 6.07 12.82 -2.27
CA LYS A 66 5.89 13.81 -3.34
C LYS A 66 5.25 15.12 -2.87
N GLY A 67 4.85 15.22 -1.59
CA GLY A 67 4.14 16.39 -1.06
C GLY A 67 2.70 16.56 -1.55
N LYS A 68 2.12 15.54 -2.19
CA LYS A 68 0.72 15.54 -2.69
C LYS A 68 -0.31 15.14 -1.63
N LEU A 69 0.16 14.59 -0.52
CA LEU A 69 -0.64 14.14 0.61
C LEU A 69 0.01 14.68 1.89
N THR A 70 -0.79 15.21 2.81
CA THR A 70 -0.28 15.65 4.11
C THR A 70 -0.15 14.47 5.07
N LYS A 71 0.64 14.63 6.15
CA LYS A 71 0.73 13.61 7.21
C LYS A 71 -0.61 13.37 7.91
N GLU A 72 -1.42 14.42 8.04
CA GLU A 72 -2.75 14.36 8.65
C GLU A 72 -3.69 13.54 7.76
N ASP A 73 -3.73 13.82 6.46
CA ASP A 73 -4.53 13.06 5.49
C ASP A 73 -4.09 11.60 5.40
N PHE A 74 -2.78 11.33 5.48
CA PHE A 74 -2.25 9.98 5.54
C PHE A 74 -2.76 9.25 6.79
N SER A 75 -2.69 9.89 7.95
CA SER A 75 -3.11 9.31 9.23
C SER A 75 -4.63 9.07 9.33
N LEU A 76 -5.43 9.79 8.53
CA LEU A 76 -6.86 9.52 8.38
C LEU A 76 -7.15 8.26 7.56
N LYS A 77 -6.24 7.85 6.67
CA LYS A 77 -6.40 6.71 5.75
C LYS A 77 -5.68 5.45 6.24
N VAL A 78 -4.54 5.60 6.92
CA VAL A 78 -3.65 4.50 7.33
C VAL A 78 -3.44 4.55 8.85
N ALA A 79 -3.61 3.41 9.50
CA ALA A 79 -3.25 3.21 10.90
C ALA A 79 -1.90 2.46 10.95
N LEU A 80 -0.86 3.14 11.43
CA LEU A 80 0.46 2.53 11.63
C LEU A 80 0.46 1.75 12.95
N ILE A 81 0.43 0.43 12.85
CA ILE A 81 0.44 -0.52 13.98
C ILE A 81 1.78 -1.25 14.11
#